data_AF-A0A9P1D0I0-F1
#
_entry.id   AF-A0A9P1D0I0-F1
#
_cell.length_a   1.000
_cell.length_b   1.000
_cell.length_c   1.000
_cell.angle_alpha   90.00
_cell.angle_beta   90.00
_cell.angle_gamma   90.00
#
_symmetry.space_group_name_H-M   'P 1'
#
loop_
_entity.id
_entity.type
_entity.pdbx_description
1 polymer ?
#
loop_
_entity_poly.entity_id
_entity_poly.type
_entity_poly.pdbx_seq_one_letter_code
_entity_poly.pdbx_strand_id
1 'polypeptide(L)'
;MVCCHNDCNPLLAEIEQAIHAPFAAPEQLLEVVKNMTTMTSLEVEHPARLDSTLLAQLRQIAASHNGEVPLHGRLFLQWLHYVFPQQCAFPHKSGTTNALSPLEFQGGEYVASQSTMMEHSRANESEEEDEEWMALWSEEEELIAGYEELHWTARVSQKCGFLCFGLAALLGAIRLNWKPKAEIELLPSYRGGKAHFV
;
A
#
# COMPACT_ATOMS: atom_id res chain seq x y z
N MET A 1 -11.32 -26.27 12.49
CA MET A 1 -10.99 -25.11 11.64
C MET A 1 -9.76 -25.51 10.85
N VAL A 2 -9.91 -25.78 9.57
CA VAL A 2 -8.77 -26.07 8.69
C VAL A 2 -8.22 -24.71 8.27
N CYS A 3 -6.99 -24.40 8.63
CA CYS A 3 -6.28 -23.25 8.06
C CYS A 3 -5.59 -23.74 6.79
N CYS A 4 -6.11 -23.35 5.62
CA CYS A 4 -5.40 -23.59 4.36
C CYS A 4 -4.12 -22.76 4.38
N HIS A 5 -2.98 -23.41 4.12
CA HIS A 5 -1.72 -22.72 3.95
C HIS A 5 -1.79 -21.88 2.67
N ASN A 6 -1.32 -20.64 2.74
CA ASN A 6 -1.20 -19.77 1.58
C ASN A 6 0.29 -19.61 1.27
N ASP A 7 0.73 -20.24 0.19
CA ASP A 7 2.13 -20.27 -0.25
C ASP A 7 2.63 -18.91 -0.75
N CYS A 8 1.71 -17.97 -1.02
CA CYS A 8 2.05 -16.59 -1.37
C CYS A 8 2.55 -15.77 -0.17
N ASN A 9 2.12 -16.14 1.05
CA ASN A 9 2.44 -15.37 2.26
C ASN A 9 3.96 -15.28 2.52
N PRO A 10 4.75 -16.37 2.41
CA PRO A 10 6.21 -16.28 2.47
C PRO A 10 6.82 -15.34 1.44
N LEU A 11 6.32 -15.34 0.20
CA LEU A 11 6.82 -14.48 -0.88
C LEU A 11 6.56 -13.00 -0.56
N LEU A 12 5.34 -12.67 -0.13
CA LEU A 12 4.99 -11.33 0.33
C LEU A 12 5.83 -10.90 1.53
N ALA A 13 6.03 -11.79 2.51
CA ALA A 13 6.83 -11.50 3.69
C ALA A 13 8.29 -11.20 3.35
N GLU A 14 8.89 -11.87 2.36
CA GLU A 14 10.25 -11.57 1.88
C GLU A 14 10.31 -10.18 1.24
N ILE A 15 9.31 -9.82 0.42
CA ILE A 15 9.20 -8.50 -0.19
C ILE A 15 9.03 -7.42 0.89
N GLU A 16 8.13 -7.62 1.85
CA GLU A 16 7.93 -6.69 2.97
C GLU A 16 9.20 -6.51 3.81
N GLN A 17 9.95 -7.58 4.05
CA GLN A 17 11.23 -7.54 4.76
C GLN A 17 12.30 -6.79 3.97
N ALA A 18 12.29 -6.84 2.65
CA ALA A 18 13.24 -6.11 1.82
C ALA A 18 12.88 -4.61 1.67
N ILE A 19 11.57 -4.31 1.57
CA ILE A 19 11.08 -2.95 1.32
C ILE A 19 10.95 -2.11 2.60
N HIS A 20 10.50 -2.72 3.70
CA HIS A 20 10.21 -2.04 4.97
C HIS A 20 9.20 -0.87 4.89
N ALA A 21 8.32 -0.89 3.89
CA ALA A 21 7.30 0.14 3.68
C ALA A 21 6.07 -0.47 2.97
N PRO A 22 4.87 0.12 3.12
CA PRO A 22 3.66 -0.34 2.42
C PRO A 22 3.65 0.01 0.92
N PHE A 23 4.64 0.79 0.46
CA PHE A 23 4.83 1.24 -0.91
C PHE A 23 6.27 1.03 -1.35
N ALA A 24 6.48 0.79 -2.65
CA ALA A 24 7.81 0.69 -3.24
C ALA A 24 7.84 1.19 -4.68
N ALA A 25 8.99 1.69 -5.14
CA ALA A 25 9.21 1.94 -6.56
C ALA A 25 9.25 0.62 -7.35
N PRO A 26 8.77 0.59 -8.61
CA PRO A 26 8.81 -0.62 -9.46
C PRO A 26 10.19 -1.24 -9.57
N GLU A 27 11.23 -0.42 -9.74
CA GLU A 27 12.61 -0.89 -9.91
C GLU A 27 13.13 -1.62 -8.67
N GLN A 28 12.75 -1.15 -7.48
CA GLN A 28 13.12 -1.79 -6.21
C GLN A 28 12.43 -3.14 -6.05
N LEU A 29 11.13 -3.24 -6.39
CA LEU A 29 10.39 -4.50 -6.38
C LEU A 29 10.95 -5.50 -7.38
N LEU A 30 11.31 -5.05 -8.58
CA LEU A 30 11.90 -5.91 -9.60
C LEU A 30 13.25 -6.48 -9.15
N GLU A 31 14.06 -5.74 -8.40
CA GLU A 31 15.33 -6.25 -7.87
C GLU A 31 15.10 -7.40 -6.88
N VAL A 32 14.17 -7.21 -5.93
CA VAL A 32 13.82 -8.21 -4.92
C VAL A 32 13.24 -9.46 -5.57
N VAL A 33 12.22 -9.29 -6.41
CA VAL A 33 11.50 -10.40 -7.03
C VAL A 33 12.40 -11.17 -8.00
N LYS A 34 13.28 -10.52 -8.74
CA LYS A 34 14.27 -11.21 -9.58
C LYS A 34 15.13 -12.17 -8.77
N ASN A 35 15.61 -11.75 -7.60
CA ASN A 35 16.39 -12.63 -6.73
C ASN A 35 15.59 -13.88 -6.33
N MET A 36 14.32 -13.70 -5.95
CA MET A 36 13.42 -14.81 -5.59
C MET A 36 13.20 -15.78 -6.75
N THR A 37 12.90 -15.27 -7.96
CA THR A 37 12.65 -16.11 -9.14
C THR A 37 13.83 -17.01 -9.51
N THR A 38 15.07 -16.55 -9.28
CA THR A 38 16.26 -17.37 -9.54
C THR A 38 16.39 -18.58 -8.61
N MET A 39 15.82 -18.50 -7.40
CA MET A 39 15.81 -19.61 -6.44
C MET A 39 14.70 -20.62 -6.76
N THR A 40 13.52 -20.15 -7.18
CA THR A 40 12.37 -21.01 -7.52
C THR A 40 12.52 -21.71 -8.87
N SER A 41 13.22 -21.10 -9.84
CA SER A 41 13.41 -21.67 -11.20
C SER A 41 14.29 -22.94 -11.24
N LEU A 42 14.81 -23.41 -10.10
CA LEU A 42 15.45 -24.71 -9.97
C LEU A 42 14.42 -25.87 -9.95
N GLU A 43 13.13 -25.55 -9.79
CA GLU A 43 12.00 -26.49 -9.90
C GLU A 43 11.44 -26.43 -11.33
N VAL A 44 11.57 -27.54 -12.06
CA VAL A 44 11.71 -27.59 -13.53
C VAL A 44 10.42 -27.43 -14.35
N GLU A 45 9.24 -27.25 -13.73
CA GLU A 45 7.98 -27.29 -14.50
C GLU A 45 7.41 -25.93 -14.90
N HIS A 46 7.59 -24.85 -14.11
CA HIS A 46 7.05 -23.52 -14.43
C HIS A 46 7.93 -22.39 -13.85
N PRO A 47 8.98 -21.94 -14.56
CA PRO A 47 9.82 -20.86 -14.06
C PRO A 47 9.01 -19.58 -13.94
N ALA A 48 9.22 -18.84 -12.84
CA ALA A 48 8.59 -17.55 -12.63
C ALA A 48 8.92 -16.60 -13.81
N ARG A 49 7.89 -16.03 -14.42
CA ARG A 49 8.03 -15.21 -15.64
C ARG A 49 8.17 -13.74 -15.26
N LEU A 50 9.29 -13.13 -15.68
CA LEU A 50 9.50 -11.68 -15.59
C LEU A 50 9.78 -11.14 -17.00
N ASP A 51 8.74 -11.10 -17.83
CA ASP A 51 8.79 -10.62 -19.20
C ASP A 51 8.60 -9.09 -19.30
N SER A 52 8.75 -8.53 -20.50
CA SER A 52 8.55 -7.09 -20.72
C SER A 52 7.15 -6.62 -20.35
N THR A 53 6.15 -7.50 -20.46
CA THR A 53 4.74 -7.19 -20.22
C THR A 53 4.47 -7.02 -18.73
N LEU A 54 4.94 -7.92 -17.88
CA LEU A 54 4.85 -7.79 -16.43
C LEU A 54 5.63 -6.60 -15.90
N LEU A 55 6.77 -6.28 -16.52
CA LEU A 55 7.52 -5.06 -16.20
C LEU A 55 6.72 -3.79 -16.54
N ALA A 56 6.01 -3.78 -17.68
CA ALA A 56 5.14 -2.67 -18.06
C ALA A 56 3.95 -2.55 -17.10
N GLN A 57 3.32 -3.67 -16.73
CA GLN A 57 2.21 -3.70 -15.80
C GLN A 57 2.59 -3.15 -14.42
N LEU A 58 3.73 -3.57 -13.86
CA LEU A 58 4.18 -3.06 -12.57
C LEU A 58 4.40 -1.54 -12.58
N ARG A 59 4.91 -0.99 -13.69
CA ARG A 59 5.05 0.46 -13.87
C ARG A 59 3.72 1.16 -14.06
N GLN A 60 2.75 0.52 -14.70
CA GLN A 60 1.40 1.05 -14.85
C GLN A 60 0.69 1.16 -13.51
N ILE A 61 0.83 0.16 -12.63
CA ILE A 61 0.36 0.23 -11.24
C ILE A 61 1.00 1.44 -10.54
N ALA A 62 2.33 1.60 -10.61
CA ALA A 62 2.97 2.77 -10.02
C ALA A 62 2.46 4.10 -10.60
N ALA A 63 2.18 4.16 -11.90
CA ALA A 63 1.68 5.37 -12.55
C ALA A 63 0.31 5.82 -12.00
N SER A 64 -0.57 4.88 -11.62
CA SER A 64 -1.84 5.20 -10.94
C SER A 64 -1.67 5.55 -9.45
N HIS A 65 -0.50 5.31 -8.88
CA HIS A 65 -0.22 5.43 -7.44
C HIS A 65 1.02 6.32 -7.15
N ASN A 66 1.07 7.52 -7.74
CA ASN A 66 2.12 8.53 -7.49
C ASN A 66 3.57 8.08 -7.73
N GLY A 67 3.77 7.06 -8.57
CA GLY A 67 5.08 6.49 -8.88
C GLY A 67 5.51 5.35 -7.95
N GLU A 68 4.64 4.90 -7.03
CA GLU A 68 4.92 3.80 -6.12
C GLU A 68 3.84 2.73 -6.20
N VAL A 69 4.19 1.48 -5.92
CA VAL A 69 3.29 0.33 -5.95
C VAL A 69 2.82 0.02 -4.52
N PRO A 70 1.51 -0.02 -4.23
CA PRO A 70 0.98 -0.50 -2.95
C PRO A 70 1.18 -2.01 -2.80
N LEU A 71 1.92 -2.45 -1.77
CA LEU A 71 2.26 -3.88 -1.60
C LEU A 71 1.08 -4.76 -1.20
N HIS A 72 0.02 -4.17 -0.64
CA HIS A 72 -1.20 -4.88 -0.26
C HIS A 72 -2.39 -4.53 -1.17
N GLY A 73 -2.08 -3.98 -2.34
CA GLY A 73 -3.05 -3.65 -3.37
C GLY A 73 -3.45 -4.85 -4.22
N ARG A 74 -4.70 -4.88 -4.69
CA ARG A 74 -5.21 -5.97 -5.55
C ARG A 74 -4.35 -6.15 -6.80
N LEU A 75 -3.96 -5.06 -7.46
CA LEU A 75 -3.17 -5.10 -8.68
C LEU A 75 -1.75 -5.64 -8.45
N PHE A 76 -1.11 -5.33 -7.31
CA PHE A 76 0.19 -5.90 -7.01
C PHE A 76 0.11 -7.40 -6.70
N LEU A 77 -0.92 -7.83 -5.98
CA LEU A 77 -1.19 -9.26 -5.78
C LEU A 77 -1.51 -9.97 -7.11
N GLN A 78 -2.18 -9.28 -8.03
CA GLN A 78 -2.49 -9.80 -9.36
C GLN A 78 -1.21 -9.97 -10.18
N TRP A 79 -0.33 -8.98 -10.11
CA TRP A 79 1.01 -9.06 -10.69
C TRP A 79 1.81 -10.24 -10.10
N LEU A 80 1.80 -10.43 -8.78
CA LEU A 80 2.45 -11.57 -8.13
C LEU A 80 1.89 -12.91 -8.55
N HIS A 81 0.56 -13.03 -8.77
CA HIS A 81 -0.04 -14.24 -9.32
C HIS A 81 0.55 -14.57 -10.70
N TYR A 82 0.70 -13.59 -11.59
CA TYR A 82 1.28 -13.85 -12.91
C TYR A 82 2.78 -14.16 -12.88
N VAL A 83 3.52 -13.69 -11.88
CA VAL A 83 4.92 -14.06 -11.67
C VAL A 83 5.05 -15.45 -11.02
N PHE A 84 4.19 -15.76 -10.04
CA PHE A 84 4.23 -16.97 -9.21
C PHE A 84 2.84 -17.66 -9.15
N PRO A 85 2.36 -18.23 -10.28
CA PRO A 85 0.96 -18.70 -10.40
C PRO A 85 0.62 -19.89 -9.50
N GLN A 86 1.62 -20.70 -9.14
CA GLN A 86 1.44 -21.88 -8.29
C GLN A 86 1.38 -21.49 -6.80
N GLN A 87 2.05 -20.41 -6.41
CA GLN A 87 2.15 -19.99 -5.02
C GLN A 87 1.09 -18.96 -4.66
N CYS A 88 0.78 -18.05 -5.59
CA CYS A 88 -0.15 -16.95 -5.38
C CYS A 88 -1.47 -17.21 -6.09
N ALA A 89 -2.56 -17.34 -5.35
CA ALA A 89 -3.90 -17.42 -5.91
C ALA A 89 -4.31 -16.08 -6.57
N PHE A 90 -5.13 -16.15 -7.63
CA PHE A 90 -5.58 -14.97 -8.35
C PHE A 90 -6.49 -14.08 -7.47
N PRO A 91 -6.21 -12.77 -7.32
CA PRO A 91 -7.01 -11.87 -6.49
C PRO A 91 -8.21 -11.32 -7.26
N HIS A 92 -9.32 -12.05 -7.17
CA HIS A 92 -10.58 -11.63 -7.74
C HIS A 92 -11.11 -10.35 -7.08
N LYS A 93 -11.81 -9.53 -7.87
CA LYS A 93 -12.50 -8.33 -7.39
C LYS A 93 -13.58 -8.70 -6.37
N SER A 94 -13.77 -7.83 -5.38
CA SER A 94 -14.77 -8.03 -4.34
C SER A 94 -16.16 -8.21 -4.94
N GLY A 95 -16.86 -9.28 -4.55
CA GLY A 95 -18.21 -9.59 -5.04
C GLY A 95 -18.28 -10.27 -6.42
N THR A 96 -17.14 -10.63 -7.04
CA THR A 96 -17.13 -11.35 -8.34
C THR A 96 -17.05 -12.86 -8.23
N THR A 97 -16.71 -13.39 -7.05
CA THR A 97 -16.61 -14.83 -6.80
C THR A 97 -17.66 -15.31 -5.81
N ASN A 98 -18.13 -16.55 -6.02
CA ASN A 98 -19.01 -17.25 -5.10
C ASN A 98 -18.24 -18.46 -4.55
N ALA A 99 -17.69 -18.34 -3.35
CA ALA A 99 -17.12 -19.49 -2.66
C ALA A 99 -18.27 -20.30 -2.04
N LEU A 100 -18.67 -21.38 -2.70
CA LEU A 100 -19.61 -22.35 -2.13
C LEU A 100 -18.83 -23.38 -1.33
N SER A 101 -19.29 -23.69 -0.12
CA SER A 101 -18.80 -24.87 0.59
C SER A 101 -19.26 -26.15 -0.14
N PRO A 102 -18.60 -27.30 0.09
CA PRO A 102 -19.03 -28.57 -0.53
C PRO A 102 -20.50 -28.92 -0.27
N LEU A 103 -21.05 -28.50 0.87
CA LEU A 103 -22.45 -28.71 1.24
C LEU A 103 -23.42 -27.76 0.52
N GLU A 104 -22.93 -26.60 0.08
CA GLU A 104 -23.71 -25.59 -0.64
C GLU A 104 -23.69 -25.82 -2.16
N PHE A 105 -22.85 -26.74 -2.64
CA PHE A 105 -22.78 -27.08 -4.05
C PHE A 105 -24.06 -27.80 -4.51
N GLN A 106 -24.76 -27.21 -5.48
CA GLN A 106 -26.00 -27.77 -6.03
C GLN A 106 -25.67 -29.01 -6.88
N GLY A 107 -26.01 -30.19 -6.35
CA GLY A 107 -25.79 -31.46 -7.05
C GLY A 107 -25.48 -32.64 -6.13
N GLY A 108 -25.09 -32.39 -4.87
CA GLY A 108 -24.84 -33.44 -3.86
C GLY A 108 -23.61 -34.32 -4.12
N GLU A 109 -23.07 -34.29 -5.34
CA GLU A 109 -21.84 -34.96 -5.76
C GLU A 109 -20.70 -33.94 -5.79
N TYR A 110 -20.05 -33.75 -4.63
CA TYR A 110 -18.85 -32.91 -4.50
C TYR A 110 -17.55 -33.75 -4.45
N VAL A 111 -17.68 -35.08 -4.48
CA VAL A 111 -16.56 -36.03 -4.46
C VAL A 111 -16.46 -36.65 -5.85
N ALA A 112 -15.37 -36.35 -6.56
CA ALA A 112 -15.13 -36.91 -7.88
C ALA A 112 -14.83 -38.42 -7.81
N SER A 113 -15.40 -39.19 -8.73
CA SER A 113 -15.09 -40.62 -8.87
C SER A 113 -13.66 -40.83 -9.40
N GLN A 114 -13.07 -41.99 -9.12
CA GLN A 114 -11.74 -42.32 -9.62
C GLN A 114 -11.68 -42.31 -11.16
N SER A 115 -12.74 -42.78 -11.82
CA SER A 115 -12.87 -42.74 -13.28
C SER A 115 -12.91 -41.30 -13.81
N THR A 116 -13.62 -40.39 -13.14
CA THR A 116 -13.70 -38.97 -13.52
C THR A 116 -12.33 -38.30 -13.39
N MET A 117 -11.62 -38.54 -12.27
CA MET A 117 -10.25 -38.01 -12.09
C MET A 117 -9.29 -38.51 -13.18
N MET A 118 -9.39 -39.80 -13.55
CA MET A 118 -8.56 -40.39 -14.62
C MET A 118 -8.93 -39.91 -16.03
N GLU A 119 -10.18 -39.51 -16.27
CA GLU A 119 -10.60 -38.93 -17.54
C GLU A 119 -9.98 -37.53 -17.73
N HIS A 120 -10.07 -36.69 -16.70
CA HIS A 120 -9.49 -35.34 -16.74
C HIS A 120 -7.97 -35.33 -16.84
N SER A 121 -7.27 -36.30 -16.22
CA SER A 121 -5.81 -36.38 -16.32
C SER A 121 -5.29 -36.84 -17.67
N ARG A 122 -6.13 -37.41 -18.54
CA ARG A 122 -5.74 -37.94 -19.86
C ARG A 122 -5.95 -36.93 -20.99
N ALA A 123 -6.77 -35.91 -20.77
CA ALA A 123 -6.92 -34.82 -21.73
C ALA A 123 -5.69 -33.91 -21.65
N ASN A 124 -4.68 -34.17 -22.47
CA ASN A 124 -3.52 -33.29 -22.57
C ASN A 124 -3.78 -32.15 -23.57
N GLU A 125 -3.86 -30.94 -23.01
CA GLU A 125 -3.42 -29.62 -23.49
C GLU A 125 -3.47 -29.36 -25.00
N SER A 126 -4.46 -28.55 -25.41
CA SER A 126 -4.38 -27.80 -26.66
C SER A 126 -3.26 -26.77 -26.56
N GLU A 127 -2.21 -26.99 -27.35
CA GLU A 127 -1.17 -26.02 -27.67
C GLU A 127 -1.79 -24.85 -28.46
N GLU A 128 -2.13 -23.73 -27.81
CA GLU A 128 -2.37 -22.40 -28.42
C GLU A 128 -2.66 -21.35 -27.30
N GLU A 129 -1.66 -20.98 -26.49
CA GLU A 129 -1.88 -20.06 -25.34
C GLU A 129 -0.86 -18.92 -25.19
N ASP A 130 -0.31 -18.39 -26.29
CA ASP A 130 0.58 -17.22 -26.17
C ASP A 130 -0.16 -15.87 -26.18
N GLU A 131 -1.40 -15.80 -26.71
CA GLU A 131 -2.16 -14.52 -26.77
C GLU A 131 -3.16 -14.29 -25.62
N GLU A 132 -3.48 -15.30 -24.80
CA GLU A 132 -4.54 -15.20 -23.78
C GLU A 132 -4.05 -15.40 -22.32
N TRP A 133 -2.74 -15.47 -22.08
CA TRP A 133 -2.23 -15.82 -20.73
C TRP A 133 -2.51 -14.75 -19.64
N MET A 134 -2.85 -13.51 -20.00
CA MET A 134 -3.29 -12.45 -19.08
C MET A 134 -4.74 -11.99 -19.30
N ALA A 135 -5.61 -12.84 -19.85
CA ALA A 135 -7.00 -12.45 -20.15
C ALA A 135 -7.82 -12.01 -18.93
N LEU A 136 -7.45 -12.48 -17.74
CA LEU A 136 -8.08 -12.10 -16.49
C LEU A 136 -7.53 -10.78 -15.91
N TRP A 137 -6.52 -10.16 -16.53
CA TRP A 137 -5.98 -8.87 -16.09
C TRP A 137 -7.08 -7.80 -16.08
N SER A 138 -7.16 -7.06 -14.98
CA SER A 138 -8.17 -6.03 -14.76
C SER A 138 -7.49 -4.87 -14.05
N GLU A 139 -7.70 -3.65 -14.53
CA GLU A 139 -7.00 -2.43 -14.09
C GLU A 139 -7.61 -1.80 -12.82
N GLU A 140 -8.72 -2.34 -12.31
CA GLU A 140 -9.45 -1.73 -11.20
C GLU A 140 -8.80 -2.03 -9.86
N GLU A 141 -8.26 -1.03 -9.17
CA GLU A 141 -7.59 -1.24 -7.88
C GLU A 141 -8.56 -1.36 -6.70
N GLU A 142 -8.28 -2.31 -5.78
CA GLU A 142 -8.89 -2.40 -4.46
C GLU A 142 -7.79 -2.38 -3.38
N LEU A 143 -7.81 -1.37 -2.51
CA LEU A 143 -6.85 -1.22 -1.42
C LEU A 143 -7.47 -1.64 -0.07
N ILE A 144 -6.73 -2.42 0.71
CA ILE A 144 -7.14 -2.84 2.05
C ILE A 144 -7.10 -1.68 3.06
N ALA A 145 -6.27 -0.66 2.82
CA ALA A 145 -6.21 0.53 3.67
C ALA A 145 -6.30 1.83 2.85
N GLY A 146 -6.92 2.86 3.44
CA GLY A 146 -6.99 4.21 2.89
C GLY A 146 -5.66 4.94 3.00
N TYR A 147 -4.67 4.54 2.21
CA TYR A 147 -3.35 5.19 2.20
C TYR A 147 -3.36 6.58 1.55
N GLU A 148 -4.47 7.01 0.97
CA GLU A 148 -4.64 8.37 0.44
C GLU A 148 -4.48 9.44 1.53
N GLU A 149 -4.78 9.13 2.79
CA GLU A 149 -4.70 10.14 3.87
C GLU A 149 -3.27 10.36 4.39
N LEU A 150 -2.38 9.38 4.28
CA LEU A 150 -1.03 9.47 4.85
C LEU A 150 -0.12 10.42 4.05
N HIS A 151 -0.25 10.50 2.73
CA HIS A 151 0.61 11.34 1.90
C HIS A 151 0.24 12.84 1.94
N TRP A 152 -1.02 13.19 2.25
CA TRP A 152 -1.44 14.58 2.48
C TRP A 152 -0.81 15.16 3.75
N THR A 153 -0.73 14.36 4.82
CA THR A 153 -0.21 14.83 6.13
C THR A 153 1.29 15.17 6.11
N ALA A 154 2.09 14.45 5.33
CA ALA A 154 3.53 14.71 5.22
C ALA A 154 3.84 16.07 4.55
N ARG A 155 3.11 16.45 3.49
CA ARG A 155 3.30 17.73 2.78
C ARG A 155 2.70 18.92 3.52
N VAL A 156 1.59 18.74 4.24
CA VAL A 156 0.95 19.80 5.04
C VAL A 156 1.76 20.11 6.30
N SER A 157 2.32 19.09 6.96
CA SER A 157 3.12 19.26 8.18
C SER A 157 4.35 20.15 7.97
N GLN A 158 5.09 19.94 6.86
CA GLN A 158 6.25 20.79 6.54
C GLN A 158 5.85 22.25 6.29
N LYS A 159 4.82 22.52 5.49
CA LYS A 159 4.41 23.91 5.17
C LYS A 159 3.78 24.64 6.36
N CYS A 160 2.98 23.96 7.17
CA CYS A 160 2.42 24.55 8.39
C CYS A 160 3.51 24.83 9.45
N GLY A 161 4.52 23.96 9.57
CA GLY A 161 5.64 24.18 10.48
C GLY A 161 6.38 25.50 10.16
N PHE A 162 6.78 25.71 8.91
CA PHE A 162 7.51 26.93 8.51
C PHE A 162 6.67 28.21 8.67
N LEU A 163 5.36 28.16 8.42
CA LEU A 163 4.46 29.30 8.62
C LEU A 163 4.33 29.65 10.12
N CYS A 164 4.18 28.65 10.99
CA CYS A 164 4.07 28.87 12.43
C CYS A 164 5.38 29.42 13.03
N PHE A 165 6.55 28.90 12.63
CA PHE A 165 7.83 29.42 13.08
C PHE A 165 8.12 30.84 12.55
N GLY A 166 7.74 31.13 11.30
CA GLY A 166 7.88 32.47 10.73
C GLY A 166 7.03 33.52 11.44
N LEU A 167 5.77 33.20 11.77
CA LEU A 167 4.88 34.10 12.51
C LEU A 167 5.34 34.30 13.96
N ALA A 168 5.81 33.26 14.63
CA ALA A 168 6.36 33.37 15.99
C ALA A 168 7.64 34.23 16.02
N ALA A 169 8.53 34.08 15.05
CA ALA A 169 9.74 34.90 14.92
C ALA A 169 9.42 36.38 14.66
N LEU A 170 8.44 36.66 13.80
CA LEU A 170 7.98 38.03 13.53
C LEU A 170 7.37 38.68 14.79
N LEU A 171 6.51 37.97 15.52
CA LEU A 171 5.94 38.47 16.77
C LEU A 171 6.99 38.66 17.87
N GLY A 172 8.00 37.78 17.94
CA GLY A 172 9.15 37.92 18.83
C GLY A 172 10.00 39.15 18.52
N ALA A 173 10.29 39.40 17.24
CA ALA A 173 11.06 40.57 16.80
C ALA A 173 10.32 41.89 17.09
N ILE A 174 8.99 41.92 16.96
CA ILE A 174 8.17 43.09 17.29
C ILE A 174 8.23 43.39 18.80
N ARG A 175 8.23 42.36 19.68
CA ARG A 175 8.37 42.56 21.13
C ARG A 175 9.76 43.02 21.57
N LEU A 176 10.82 42.53 20.92
CA LEU A 176 12.20 42.92 21.22
C LEU A 176 12.52 44.37 20.81
N ASN A 177 11.82 44.91 19.81
CA ASN A 177 12.03 46.28 19.33
C ASN A 177 11.22 47.33 20.10
N TRP A 178 10.33 46.91 21.00
CA TRP A 178 9.51 47.82 21.80
C TRP A 178 10.23 48.18 23.10
N LYS A 179 11.11 49.19 23.05
CA LYS A 179 11.65 49.79 24.28
C LYS A 179 10.56 50.60 24.99
N PRO A 180 10.25 50.34 26.27
CA PRO A 180 9.41 51.23 27.05
C PRO A 180 10.16 52.56 27.26
N LYS A 181 9.53 53.67 26.90
CA LYS A 181 10.08 55.02 27.12
C LYS A 181 9.88 55.37 28.60
N ALA A 182 10.96 55.38 29.38
CA ALA A 182 10.92 55.77 30.79
C ALA A 182 10.93 57.32 30.95
N GLU A 183 9.87 57.79 31.60
CA GLU A 183 9.80 58.76 32.71
C GLU A 183 10.25 60.24 32.52
N ILE A 184 9.33 61.16 32.87
CA ILE A 184 9.62 62.52 33.33
C ILE A 184 8.80 62.74 34.62
N GLU A 185 9.46 62.64 35.78
CA GLU A 185 9.06 63.29 37.03
C GLU A 185 9.16 64.83 36.89
N LEU A 186 8.39 65.55 37.72
CA LEU A 186 8.50 66.97 38.21
C LEU A 186 7.04 67.52 38.37
N LEU A 187 6.49 68.03 39.49
CA LEU A 187 6.89 68.56 40.81
C LEU A 187 5.60 68.61 41.73
N PRO A 188 5.48 69.40 42.83
CA PRO A 188 5.60 68.93 44.22
C PRO A 188 4.37 69.24 45.13
N SER A 189 4.43 68.72 46.36
CA SER A 189 3.74 69.09 47.63
C SER A 189 2.69 70.24 47.63
N TYR A 190 1.48 70.00 48.19
CA TYR A 190 0.99 70.67 49.43
C TYR A 190 -0.41 70.19 49.92
N ARG A 191 -0.47 69.77 51.19
CA ARG A 191 -1.45 70.07 52.27
C ARG A 191 -2.98 69.91 52.04
N GLY A 192 -3.55 68.91 52.75
CA GLY A 192 -4.63 69.13 53.73
C GLY A 192 -6.06 68.68 53.38
N GLY A 193 -6.64 67.83 54.23
CA GLY A 193 -8.09 67.55 54.27
C GLY A 193 -8.44 66.31 55.08
N LYS A 194 -9.39 66.42 56.00
CA LYS A 194 -9.72 65.47 57.09
C LYS A 194 -10.88 64.53 56.73
N ALA A 195 -10.92 63.39 57.44
CA ALA A 195 -12.09 62.58 57.82
C ALA A 195 -12.88 61.90 56.68
N HIS A 196 -13.56 60.75 56.82
CA HIS A 196 -14.31 60.22 57.97
C HIS A 196 -14.51 58.69 57.82
N PHE A 197 -14.71 58.02 58.96
CA PHE A 197 -15.17 56.63 59.14
C PHE A 197 -16.58 56.41 58.53
N VAL A 198 -16.79 55.26 57.88
CA VAL A 198 -17.95 54.33 58.01
C VAL A 198 -17.44 52.91 57.81
#